data_AF-A0A7U6QP85-F1
#
_entry.id   AF-A0A7U6QP85-F1
#
_cell.length_a   1.000
_cell.length_b   1.000
_cell.length_c   1.000
_cell.angle_alpha   90.00
_cell.angle_beta   90.00
_cell.angle_gamma   90.00
#
_symmetry.space_group_name_H-M   'P 1'
#
loop_
_entity.id
_entity.type
_entity.pdbx_description
1 polymer ?
#
loop_
_entity_poly.entity_id
_entity_poly.type
_entity_poly.pdbx_seq_one_letter_code
_entity_poly.pdbx_strand_id
1 'polypeptide(L)'
;MPKMTGLFEDDMITIPADQNLTQDLRQIEEVNGIKMVNTLRRKDLKDPDLVRHGDFAPSLCLSNCAYLNLKGGKLTVNSRPAATDKSIQRGVGMRQRFNSIIRGY
;
A
#
# COMPACT_ATOMS: atom_id res chain seq x y z
N MET A 1 20.10 -12.93 1.90
CA MET A 1 18.96 -12.12 2.39
C MET A 1 17.99 -13.05 3.08
N PRO A 2 17.71 -12.89 4.38
CA PRO A 2 16.61 -13.61 5.01
C PRO A 2 15.33 -13.27 4.25
N LYS A 3 14.61 -14.29 3.81
CA LYS A 3 13.34 -14.11 3.10
C LYS A 3 12.32 -13.58 4.12
N MET A 4 11.40 -12.73 3.69
CA MET A 4 10.32 -12.21 4.52
C MET A 4 9.60 -13.33 5.31
N THR A 5 9.42 -14.50 4.68
CA THR A 5 8.81 -15.67 5.33
C THR A 5 9.60 -16.18 6.52
N GLY A 6 10.93 -16.26 6.43
CA GLY A 6 11.76 -16.71 7.56
C GLY A 6 11.72 -15.71 8.72
N LEU A 7 11.71 -14.41 8.43
CA LEU A 7 11.56 -13.39 9.47
C LEU A 7 10.18 -13.40 10.14
N PHE A 8 9.15 -13.87 9.46
CA PHE A 8 7.84 -14.14 10.07
C PHE A 8 7.86 -15.37 10.96
N GLU A 9 8.52 -16.44 10.53
CA GLU A 9 8.68 -17.68 11.31
C GLU A 9 9.54 -17.47 12.56
N ASP A 10 10.51 -16.55 12.50
CA ASP A 10 11.40 -16.18 13.60
C ASP A 10 10.82 -15.09 14.53
N ASP A 11 9.54 -14.71 14.38
CA ASP A 11 8.87 -13.63 15.12
C ASP A 11 9.57 -12.25 15.05
N MET A 12 10.35 -12.00 13.99
CA MET A 12 11.11 -10.76 13.78
C MET A 12 10.29 -9.65 13.11
N ILE A 13 9.14 -9.98 12.50
CA ILE A 13 8.22 -9.02 11.88
C ILE A 13 6.93 -8.99 12.69
N THR A 14 6.57 -7.79 13.17
CA THR A 14 5.25 -7.53 13.77
C THR A 14 4.37 -6.79 12.78
N ILE A 15 3.10 -7.18 12.73
CA ILE A 15 2.07 -6.52 11.90
C ILE A 15 0.95 -5.97 12.79
N PRO A 16 0.25 -4.90 12.37
CA PRO A 16 -0.95 -4.45 13.06
C PRO A 16 -1.98 -5.57 13.17
N ALA A 17 -2.71 -5.62 14.29
CA ALA A 17 -3.79 -6.58 14.53
C ALA A 17 -5.04 -6.25 13.71
N ASP A 18 -4.91 -6.29 12.38
CA ASP A 18 -5.97 -6.05 11.41
C ASP A 18 -6.21 -7.32 10.59
N GLN A 19 -7.46 -7.77 10.57
CA GLN A 19 -7.89 -8.94 9.80
C GLN A 19 -7.70 -8.74 8.30
N ASN A 20 -7.82 -7.51 7.81
CA ASN A 20 -7.63 -7.19 6.40
C ASN A 20 -6.20 -7.46 5.94
N LEU A 21 -5.21 -7.01 6.71
CA LEU A 21 -3.79 -7.24 6.44
C LEU A 21 -3.44 -8.72 6.52
N THR A 22 -4.05 -9.44 7.47
CA THR A 22 -3.89 -10.88 7.63
C THR A 22 -4.46 -11.65 6.43
N GLN A 23 -5.61 -11.22 5.91
CA GLN A 23 -6.20 -11.81 4.70
C GLN A 23 -5.34 -11.57 3.46
N ASP A 24 -4.75 -10.38 3.32
CA ASP A 24 -3.85 -10.06 2.21
C ASP A 24 -2.61 -10.96 2.19
N LEU A 25 -2.03 -11.28 3.36
CA LEU A 25 -0.90 -12.21 3.45
C LEU A 25 -1.27 -13.64 3.05
N ARG A 26 -2.53 -14.06 3.30
CA ARG A 26 -3.03 -15.39 2.92
C ARG A 26 -3.34 -15.53 1.43
N GLN A 27 -3.37 -14.43 0.67
CA GLN A 27 -3.55 -14.47 -0.78
C GLN A 27 -2.25 -14.83 -1.55
N ILE A 28 -1.12 -15.00 -0.85
CA ILE A 28 0.10 -15.48 -1.49
C ILE A 28 -0.07 -16.96 -1.84
N GLU A 29 0.02 -17.27 -3.14
CA GLU A 29 -0.06 -18.62 -3.67
C GLU A 29 1.26 -18.97 -4.38
N GLU A 30 1.54 -20.27 -4.49
CA GLU A 30 2.67 -20.76 -5.28
C GLU A 30 2.20 -21.04 -6.71
N VAL A 31 2.67 -20.22 -7.65
CA VAL A 31 2.37 -20.36 -9.08
C VAL A 31 3.67 -20.71 -9.79
N ASN A 32 3.75 -21.91 -10.38
CA ASN A 32 4.94 -22.42 -11.07
C ASN A 32 6.22 -22.37 -10.21
N GLY A 33 6.12 -22.66 -8.91
CA GLY A 33 7.25 -22.60 -7.97
C GLY A 33 7.60 -21.19 -7.48
N ILE A 34 6.86 -20.17 -7.89
CA ILE A 34 7.07 -18.77 -7.49
C ILE A 34 5.94 -18.35 -6.55
N LYS A 35 6.30 -17.93 -5.33
CA LYS A 35 5.34 -17.32 -4.40
C LYS A 35 4.94 -15.94 -4.89
N MET A 36 3.67 -15.76 -5.26
CA MET A 36 3.14 -14.50 -5.77
C MET A 36 1.68 -14.29 -5.35
N VAL A 37 1.22 -13.04 -5.40
CA VAL A 37 -0.21 -12.72 -5.27
C VAL A 37 -0.85 -13.04 -6.63
N ASN A 38 -1.85 -13.91 -6.63
CA ASN A 38 -2.49 -14.35 -7.85
C ASN A 38 -3.26 -13.20 -8.52
N THR A 39 -3.08 -13.06 -9.83
CA THR A 39 -3.80 -12.05 -10.61
C THR A 39 -5.17 -12.58 -10.98
N LEU A 40 -6.12 -12.46 -10.04
CA LEU A 40 -7.51 -12.81 -10.31
C LEU A 40 -8.06 -11.94 -11.43
N ARG A 41 -8.56 -12.57 -12.49
CA ARG A 41 -9.23 -11.86 -13.58
C ARG A 41 -10.57 -11.37 -13.07
N ARG A 42 -10.77 -10.04 -13.02
CA ARG A 42 -12.03 -9.42 -12.58
C ARG A 42 -13.30 -9.95 -13.25
N LYS A 43 -13.19 -10.49 -14.46
CA LYS A 43 -14.30 -11.10 -15.21
C LYS A 43 -14.78 -12.44 -14.64
N ASP A 44 -13.89 -13.15 -13.97
CA ASP A 44 -14.14 -14.49 -13.41
C ASP A 44 -14.57 -14.39 -11.93
N LEU A 45 -14.59 -13.18 -11.38
CA LEU A 45 -15.00 -12.87 -10.02
C LEU A 45 -16.50 -12.61 -9.97
N LYS A 46 -17.21 -13.32 -9.08
CA LYS A 46 -18.64 -13.10 -8.85
C LYS A 46 -18.92 -11.68 -8.35
N ASP A 47 -18.16 -11.24 -7.35
CA ASP A 47 -18.23 -9.91 -6.75
C ASP A 47 -16.83 -9.30 -6.69
N PRO A 48 -16.39 -8.55 -7.73
CA PRO A 48 -15.02 -8.04 -7.82
C PRO A 48 -14.68 -7.01 -6.74
N ASP A 49 -15.69 -6.37 -6.13
CA ASP A 49 -15.50 -5.38 -5.06
C ASP A 49 -15.34 -6.01 -3.67
N LEU A 50 -15.75 -7.27 -3.49
CA LEU A 50 -15.55 -8.02 -2.25
C LEU A 50 -14.17 -8.67 -2.17
N VAL A 51 -13.46 -8.77 -3.29
CA VAL A 51 -12.16 -9.43 -3.34
C VAL A 51 -11.03 -8.43 -3.10
N ARG A 52 -10.28 -8.68 -2.04
CA ARG A 52 -9.10 -7.90 -1.68
C ARG A 52 -7.98 -8.06 -2.70
N HIS A 53 -7.19 -7.01 -2.85
CA HIS A 53 -6.12 -6.92 -3.83
C HIS A 53 -4.83 -7.63 -3.40
N GLY A 54 -4.60 -7.82 -2.10
CA GLY A 54 -3.38 -8.46 -1.59
C GLY A 54 -2.13 -7.60 -1.74
N ASP A 55 -2.29 -6.29 -1.92
CA ASP A 55 -1.20 -5.32 -2.15
C ASP A 55 -0.33 -5.08 -0.89
N PHE A 56 -0.86 -5.40 0.29
CA PHE A 56 -0.09 -5.37 1.52
C PHE A 56 1.10 -6.34 1.52
N ALA A 57 0.93 -7.57 1.02
CA ALA A 57 1.98 -8.58 0.99
C ALA A 57 3.25 -8.17 0.20
N PRO A 58 3.16 -7.70 -1.07
CA PRO A 58 4.32 -7.18 -1.79
C PRO A 58 4.86 -5.89 -1.19
N SER A 59 4.00 -5.02 -0.62
CA SER A 59 4.45 -3.81 0.08
C SER A 59 5.32 -4.14 1.29
N LEU A 60 4.93 -5.14 2.08
CA LEU A 60 5.69 -5.61 3.23
C LEU A 60 7.03 -6.22 2.79
N CYS A 61 7.04 -7.00 1.70
CA CYS A 61 8.27 -7.58 1.15
C CYS A 61 9.28 -6.49 0.73
N LEU A 62 8.80 -5.46 0.03
CA LEU A 62 9.62 -4.31 -0.37
C LEU A 62 10.10 -3.51 0.84
N SER A 63 9.23 -3.30 1.83
CA SER A 63 9.57 -2.60 3.07
C SER A 63 10.66 -3.34 3.86
N ASN A 64 10.57 -4.67 3.95
CA ASN A 64 11.58 -5.51 4.59
C ASN A 64 12.92 -5.48 3.83
N CYS A 65 12.87 -5.55 2.49
CA CYS A 65 14.05 -5.39 1.65
C CYS A 65 14.72 -4.03 1.88
N ALA A 66 13.92 -2.95 1.94
CA ALA A 66 14.41 -1.62 2.20
C ALA A 66 15.02 -1.54 3.61
N TYR A 67 14.35 -2.04 4.65
CA TYR A 67 14.86 -2.08 6.03
C TYR A 67 16.23 -2.77 6.14
N LEU A 68 16.40 -3.93 5.51
CA LEU A 68 17.66 -4.67 5.54
C LEU A 68 18.81 -3.95 4.81
N ASN A 69 18.49 -3.15 3.79
CA ASN A 69 19.48 -2.44 2.97
C ASN A 69 19.75 -1.00 3.43
N LEU A 70 18.79 -0.38 4.13
CA LEU A 70 18.94 0.90 4.80
C LEU A 70 19.75 0.69 6.07
N LYS A 71 21.05 1.00 6.02
CA LYS A 71 22.00 0.95 7.16
C LYS A 71 21.63 1.93 8.29
N GLY A 72 20.49 1.71 8.96
CA GLY A 72 19.95 2.60 10.00
C GLY A 72 19.19 3.83 9.46
N GLY A 73 18.82 3.84 8.17
CA GLY A 73 18.01 4.92 7.60
C GLY A 73 16.52 4.76 7.93
N LYS A 74 15.84 5.86 8.28
CA LYS A 74 14.39 5.83 8.56
C LYS A 74 13.60 5.48 7.30
N LEU A 75 12.91 4.34 7.30
CA LEU A 75 11.93 3.99 6.26
C LEU A 75 10.66 4.83 6.47
N THR A 76 10.26 5.60 5.47
CA THR A 76 8.98 6.32 5.48
C THR A 76 8.14 5.83 4.30
N VAL A 77 6.98 5.24 4.59
CA VAL A 77 6.00 4.85 3.59
C VAL A 77 4.92 5.92 3.58
N ASN A 78 5.02 6.84 2.62
CA ASN A 78 4.00 7.88 2.43
C ASN A 78 2.92 7.33 1.50
N SER A 79 1.66 7.35 1.94
CA SER A 79 0.54 7.14 1.01
C SER A 79 0.54 8.27 -0.02
N ARG A 80 0.21 7.95 -1.28
CA ARG A 80 -0.10 9.03 -2.23
C ARG A 80 -1.36 9.73 -1.71
N PRO A 81 -1.38 11.08 -1.62
CA PRO A 81 -2.62 11.77 -1.32
C PRO A 81 -3.67 11.36 -2.34
N ALA A 82 -4.90 11.10 -1.87
CA ALA A 82 -6.01 10.66 -2.71
C ALA A 82 -6.16 11.62 -3.91
N ALA A 83 -6.48 11.09 -5.10
CA ALA A 83 -6.50 11.86 -6.34
C ALA A 83 -7.45 13.09 -6.34
N THR A 84 -8.32 13.22 -5.34
CA THR A 84 -9.10 14.42 -5.00
C THR A 84 -8.24 15.63 -4.64
N ASP A 85 -6.96 15.43 -4.30
CA ASP A 85 -6.05 16.47 -3.84
C ASP A 85 -5.31 17.20 -4.98
N LYS A 86 -5.63 16.88 -6.26
CA LYS A 86 -5.05 17.60 -7.41
C LYS A 86 -5.43 19.09 -7.43
N SER A 87 -6.56 19.47 -6.84
CA SER A 87 -6.99 20.87 -6.72
C SER A 87 -6.23 21.62 -5.62
N ILE A 88 -5.83 20.93 -4.56
CA ILE A 88 -5.10 21.48 -3.41
C ILE A 88 -3.59 21.54 -3.73
N GLN A 89 -3.03 20.53 -4.39
CA GLN A 89 -1.61 20.50 -4.77
C GLN A 89 -1.20 21.52 -5.84
N ARG A 90 -2.12 22.03 -6.66
CA ARG A 90 -1.79 23.04 -7.70
C ARG A 90 -1.69 24.48 -7.18
N GLY A 91 -1.74 24.72 -5.87
CA GLY A 91 -1.56 26.07 -5.32
C GLY A 91 -2.62 27.11 -5.79
N VAL A 92 -3.69 26.67 -6.45
CA VAL A 92 -4.73 27.54 -7.01
C VAL A 92 -5.76 27.90 -5.92
N GLY A 93 -5.89 27.08 -4.88
CA GLY A 93 -6.92 27.21 -3.85
C GLY A 93 -6.80 28.44 -2.94
N MET A 94 -5.58 28.96 -2.69
CA MET A 94 -5.42 30.12 -1.80
C MET A 94 -5.62 31.46 -2.52
N ARG A 95 -5.10 31.59 -3.75
CA ARG A 95 -5.26 32.81 -4.57
C ARG A 95 -6.69 33.04 -5.04
N GLN A 96 -7.42 31.97 -5.39
CA GLN A 96 -8.83 32.10 -5.80
C GLN A 96 -9.74 32.50 -4.64
N ARG A 97 -9.47 32.00 -3.42
CA ARG A 97 -10.22 32.36 -2.21
C ARG A 97 -9.98 33.81 -1.75
N PHE A 98 -8.75 34.31 -1.86
CA PHE A 98 -8.49 35.73 -1.59
C PHE A 98 -9.15 36.66 -2.63
N ASN A 99 -9.12 36.29 -3.91
CA ASN A 99 -9.76 37.09 -4.96
C ASN A 99 -11.30 37.08 -4.88
N SER A 100 -11.92 36.00 -4.41
CA SER A 100 -13.38 35.94 -4.19
C SER A 100 -13.84 36.70 -2.95
N ILE A 101 -12.95 36.93 -1.97
CA ILE A 101 -13.26 37.74 -0.78
C ILE A 101 -13.08 39.24 -1.10
N ILE A 102 -12.14 39.60 -1.97
CA ILE A 102 -11.87 41.00 -2.36
C ILE A 102 -12.84 41.49 -3.46
N ARG A 103 -13.29 40.61 -4.36
CA ARG A 103 -14.36 40.92 -5.32
C ARG A 103 -15.70 40.43 -4.76
N GLY A 104 -16.28 41.21 -3.84
CA GLY A 104 -17.65 40.98 -3.39
C GLY A 104 -18.62 41.00 -4.56
N TYR A 105 -19.21 39.84 -4.85
CA TYR A 105 -20.55 39.60 -5.39
C TYR A 105 -20.95 38.17 -5.02
#